data_AF-A0A1Z9M774-F1
#
_entry.id   AF-A0A1Z9M774-F1
#
_cell.length_a   1.000
_cell.length_b   1.000
_cell.length_c   1.000
_cell.angle_alpha   90.00
_cell.angle_beta   90.00
_cell.angle_gamma   90.00
#
_symmetry.space_group_name_H-M   'P 1'
#
loop_
_entity.id
_entity.type
_entity.pdbx_description
1 polymer ?
#
loop_
_entity_poly.entity_id
_entity_poly.type
_entity_poly.pdbx_seq_one_letter_code
_entity_poly.pdbx_strand_id
1 'polypeptide(L)'
;MSEIKEKEQSTTHKIGIYLWIWGLLFVLSFFSYMVDWYQFQGMLRWSLILVFMFAKAGLIMAFFMHLYWERYALVNVLLWPMTAIACFIFLMVAEFEYTVFTRLFYFVVGGQ
;
A
#
# COMPACT_ATOMS: atom_id res chain seq x y z
N MET A 1 -37.45 -0.18 -44.06
CA MET A 1 -36.63 -1.38 -43.76
C MET A 1 -35.17 -0.96 -43.72
N SER A 2 -34.80 -0.13 -42.75
CA SER A 2 -33.42 0.33 -42.54
C SER A 2 -32.92 -0.35 -41.27
N GLU A 3 -32.20 -1.44 -41.46
CA GLU A 3 -31.52 -2.15 -40.39
C GLU A 3 -30.42 -1.26 -39.80
N ILE A 4 -30.76 -0.44 -38.80
CA ILE A 4 -29.77 0.10 -37.88
C ILE A 4 -29.47 -1.03 -36.90
N LYS A 5 -28.57 -1.92 -37.34
CA LYS A 5 -27.97 -2.94 -36.51
C LYS A 5 -27.07 -2.22 -35.53
N GLU A 6 -27.53 -2.05 -34.29
CA GLU A 6 -26.71 -1.67 -33.15
C GLU A 6 -25.46 -2.56 -33.15
N LYS A 7 -24.31 -1.97 -33.48
CA LYS A 7 -23.03 -2.54 -33.10
C LYS A 7 -22.82 -2.20 -31.64
N GLU A 8 -23.47 -2.96 -30.75
CA GLU A 8 -22.94 -3.17 -29.40
C GLU A 8 -21.58 -3.85 -29.55
N GLN A 9 -20.53 -3.05 -29.54
CA GLN A 9 -19.17 -3.52 -29.53
C GLN A 9 -18.90 -4.09 -28.14
N SER A 10 -19.06 -5.40 -28.04
CA SER A 10 -18.82 -6.24 -26.86
C SER A 10 -17.53 -5.86 -26.14
N THR A 11 -17.71 -5.22 -24.99
CA THR A 11 -16.68 -4.81 -24.01
C THR A 11 -16.14 -6.00 -23.19
N THR A 12 -16.14 -7.19 -23.77
CA THR A 12 -15.83 -8.48 -23.13
C THR A 12 -14.44 -8.56 -22.50
N HIS A 13 -13.50 -7.67 -22.87
CA HIS A 13 -12.12 -7.75 -22.38
C HIS A 13 -11.93 -7.30 -20.91
N LYS A 14 -12.92 -6.67 -20.25
CA LYS A 14 -12.68 -6.08 -18.91
C LYS A 14 -13.05 -6.97 -17.72
N ILE A 15 -13.99 -7.90 -17.87
CA ILE A 15 -14.53 -8.65 -16.72
C ILE A 15 -13.50 -9.61 -16.10
N GLY A 16 -12.67 -10.25 -16.94
CA GLY A 16 -11.68 -11.23 -16.49
C GLY A 16 -10.58 -10.59 -15.63
N ILE A 17 -10.21 -9.34 -15.94
CA ILE A 17 -9.20 -8.59 -15.20
C ILE A 17 -9.69 -8.33 -13.77
N TYR A 18 -10.91 -7.81 -13.59
CA TYR A 18 -11.48 -7.57 -12.26
C TYR A 18 -11.63 -8.85 -11.43
N LEU A 19 -12.09 -9.95 -12.04
CA LEU A 19 -12.20 -11.23 -11.33
C LEU A 19 -10.83 -11.75 -10.87
N TRP A 20 -9.79 -11.57 -11.69
CA TRP A 20 -8.42 -11.94 -11.32
C TRP A 20 -7.89 -11.09 -10.16
N ILE A 21 -8.07 -9.76 -10.21
CA ILE A 21 -7.64 -8.83 -9.16
C ILE A 21 -8.42 -9.10 -7.86
N TRP A 22 -9.71 -9.39 -7.97
CA TRP A 22 -10.53 -9.79 -6.84
C TRP A 22 -10.02 -11.08 -6.20
N GLY A 23 -9.68 -12.09 -7.02
CA GLY A 23 -9.02 -13.32 -6.55
C GLY A 23 -7.68 -13.04 -5.88
N LEU A 24 -6.85 -12.15 -6.44
CA LEU A 24 -5.59 -11.71 -5.84
C LEU A 24 -5.81 -11.03 -4.47
N LEU A 25 -6.77 -10.12 -4.36
CA LEU A 25 -7.13 -9.48 -3.09
C LEU A 25 -7.65 -10.48 -2.06
N PHE A 26 -8.41 -11.49 -2.50
CA PHE A 26 -8.88 -12.57 -1.65
C PHE A 26 -7.71 -13.40 -1.10
N VAL A 27 -6.80 -13.84 -1.97
CA VAL A 27 -5.59 -14.58 -1.57
C VAL A 27 -4.75 -13.75 -0.61
N LEU A 28 -4.55 -12.47 -0.89
CA LEU A 28 -3.73 -11.59 -0.05
C LEU A 28 -4.37 -11.36 1.33
N SER A 29 -5.71 -11.27 1.38
CA SER A 29 -6.46 -11.19 2.64
C SER A 29 -6.37 -12.49 3.45
N PHE A 30 -6.41 -13.64 2.77
CA PHE A 30 -6.22 -14.94 3.41
C PHE A 30 -4.81 -15.09 3.99
N PHE A 31 -3.77 -14.69 3.26
CA PHE A 31 -2.40 -14.67 3.78
C PHE A 31 -2.25 -13.73 4.97
N SER A 32 -2.83 -12.52 4.92
CA SER A 32 -2.83 -11.60 6.06
C SER A 32 -3.45 -12.25 7.31
N TYR A 33 -4.57 -12.96 7.16
CA TYR A 33 -5.21 -13.68 8.25
C TYR A 33 -4.36 -14.85 8.77
N MET A 34 -3.70 -15.60 7.88
CA MET A 34 -2.79 -16.67 8.29
C MET A 34 -1.63 -16.15 9.14
N VAL A 35 -1.06 -14.98 8.83
CA VAL A 35 0.00 -14.38 9.66
C VAL A 35 -0.45 -14.13 11.09
N ASP A 36 -1.67 -13.60 11.26
CA ASP A 36 -2.25 -13.39 12.58
C ASP A 36 -2.57 -14.74 13.27
N TRP A 37 -2.94 -15.77 12.51
CA TRP A 37 -3.20 -17.12 13.03
C TRP A 37 -1.94 -17.81 13.56
N TYR A 38 -0.82 -17.69 12.83
CA TYR A 38 0.46 -18.29 13.25
C TYR A 38 1.10 -17.57 14.45
N GLN A 39 0.51 -16.48 14.94
CA GLN A 39 0.92 -15.79 16.16
C GLN A 39 2.43 -15.50 16.21
N PHE A 40 3.01 -15.09 15.08
CA PHE A 40 4.43 -14.72 15.04
C PHE A 40 4.73 -13.66 16.12
N GLN A 41 5.75 -13.90 16.95
CA GLN A 41 6.13 -12.97 18.01
C GLN A 41 7.23 -12.01 17.55
N GLY A 42 7.23 -10.80 18.13
CA GLY A 42 8.25 -9.79 17.90
C GLY A 42 8.15 -9.06 16.56
N MET A 43 9.30 -8.71 15.98
CA MET A 43 9.42 -7.86 14.78
C MET A 43 8.88 -8.52 13.50
N LEU A 44 8.86 -9.86 13.45
CA LEU A 44 8.36 -10.60 12.27
C LEU A 44 6.89 -10.26 11.98
N ARG A 45 6.04 -10.25 13.00
CA ARG A 45 4.61 -9.89 12.84
C ARG A 45 4.43 -8.46 12.31
N TRP A 46 5.19 -7.50 12.85
CA TRP A 46 5.13 -6.11 12.40
C TRP A 46 5.51 -5.96 10.93
N SER A 47 6.61 -6.59 10.51
CA SER A 47 7.05 -6.54 9.11
C SER A 47 6.04 -7.20 8.17
N LEU A 48 5.50 -8.37 8.52
CA LEU A 48 4.54 -9.08 7.68
C LEU A 48 3.22 -8.32 7.55
N ILE A 49 2.66 -7.80 8.65
CA ILE A 49 1.41 -7.02 8.62
C ILE A 49 1.58 -5.79 7.73
N LEU A 50 2.69 -5.06 7.86
CA LEU A 50 2.98 -3.91 7.02
C LEU A 50 3.08 -4.30 5.54
N VAL A 51 3.80 -5.38 5.22
CA VAL A 51 3.91 -5.88 3.84
C VAL A 51 2.54 -6.23 3.26
N PHE A 52 1.69 -6.93 4.00
CA PHE A 52 0.33 -7.26 3.55
C PHE A 52 -0.57 -6.03 3.40
N MET A 53 -0.44 -5.03 4.29
CA MET A 53 -1.14 -3.75 4.19
C MET A 53 -0.72 -2.98 2.93
N PHE A 54 0.59 -2.85 2.68
CA PHE A 54 1.10 -2.15 1.49
C PHE A 54 0.73 -2.89 0.20
N ALA A 55 0.85 -4.21 0.18
CA ALA A 55 0.52 -5.00 -1.01
C ALA A 55 -0.97 -4.91 -1.37
N LYS A 56 -1.88 -5.02 -0.39
CA LYS A 56 -3.32 -4.86 -0.67
C LYS A 56 -3.67 -3.42 -1.08
N ALA A 57 -3.10 -2.42 -0.41
CA ALA A 57 -3.34 -1.02 -0.73
C ALA A 57 -2.82 -0.69 -2.15
N GLY A 58 -1.63 -1.18 -2.51
CA GLY A 58 -1.06 -1.04 -3.85
C GLY A 58 -1.92 -1.69 -4.93
N LEU A 59 -2.45 -2.90 -4.68
CA LEU A 59 -3.39 -3.57 -5.60
C LEU A 59 -4.68 -2.77 -5.81
N ILE A 60 -5.25 -2.21 -4.73
CA ILE A 60 -6.46 -1.38 -4.81
C ILE A 60 -6.15 -0.09 -5.59
N MET A 61 -5.03 0.58 -5.29
CA MET A 61 -4.61 1.79 -5.98
C MET A 61 -4.39 1.57 -7.48
N ALA A 62 -3.71 0.47 -7.86
CA ALA A 62 -3.41 0.18 -9.25
C ALA A 62 -4.67 -0.11 -10.09
N PHE A 63 -5.64 -0.85 -9.53
CA PHE A 63 -6.75 -1.38 -10.30
C PHE A 63 -8.13 -0.82 -9.96
N PHE A 64 -8.47 -0.65 -8.69
CA PHE A 64 -9.77 -0.12 -8.30
C PHE A 64 -9.88 1.37 -8.61
N MET A 65 -8.82 2.13 -8.32
CA MET A 65 -8.74 3.54 -8.68
C MET A 65 -8.41 3.78 -10.16
N HIS A 66 -8.29 2.73 -11.00
CA HIS A 66 -7.93 2.85 -12.42
C HIS A 66 -6.67 3.69 -12.69
N LEU A 67 -5.79 3.80 -11.71
CA LEU A 67 -4.63 4.70 -11.75
C LEU A 67 -3.71 4.39 -12.94
N TYR A 68 -3.69 3.12 -13.37
CA TYR A 68 -2.94 2.65 -14.53
C TYR A 68 -3.49 3.11 -15.90
N TRP A 69 -4.77 3.47 -15.99
CA TRP A 69 -5.45 3.85 -17.23
C TRP A 69 -5.81 5.33 -17.30
N GLU A 70 -5.53 6.08 -16.23
CA GLU A 70 -5.85 7.49 -16.10
C GLU A 70 -4.63 8.40 -16.33
N ARG A 71 -4.88 9.71 -16.42
CA ARG A 71 -3.82 10.68 -16.73
C ARG A 71 -2.79 10.72 -15.60
N TYR A 72 -1.50 10.75 -15.95
CA TYR A 72 -0.39 10.90 -15.00
C TYR A 72 -0.57 12.06 -13.99
N ALA A 73 -1.34 13.09 -14.34
CA ALA A 73 -1.70 14.17 -13.44
C ALA A 73 -2.45 13.69 -12.18
N LEU A 74 -3.42 12.77 -12.32
CA LEU A 74 -4.19 12.24 -11.17
C LEU A 74 -3.34 11.29 -10.33
N VAL A 75 -2.49 10.50 -10.98
CA VAL A 75 -1.49 9.64 -10.33
C VAL A 75 -0.57 10.45 -9.44
N ASN A 76 -0.02 11.54 -9.99
CA ASN A 76 0.88 12.43 -9.26
C ASN A 76 0.15 13.13 -8.11
N VAL A 77 -1.04 13.68 -8.33
CA VAL A 77 -1.84 14.36 -7.29
C VAL A 77 -2.15 13.43 -6.10
N LEU A 78 -2.38 12.14 -6.34
CA LEU A 78 -2.66 11.17 -5.27
C LEU A 78 -1.38 10.67 -4.56
N LEU A 79 -0.28 10.51 -5.28
CA LEU A 79 1.01 10.08 -4.72
C LEU A 79 1.71 11.17 -3.90
N TRP A 80 1.56 12.45 -4.27
CA TRP A 80 2.16 13.57 -3.53
C TRP A 80 1.79 13.61 -2.04
N PRO A 81 0.51 13.56 -1.63
CA PRO A 81 0.14 13.58 -0.21
C PRO A 81 0.63 12.32 0.52
N MET A 82 0.57 11.15 -0.11
CA MET A 82 1.07 9.90 0.48
C MET A 82 2.59 9.95 0.71
N THR A 83 3.34 10.49 -0.26
CA THR A 83 4.80 10.63 -0.18
C THR A 83 5.18 11.68 0.86
N ALA A 84 4.43 12.77 0.97
CA ALA A 84 4.64 13.79 2.00
C ALA A 84 4.47 13.20 3.40
N ILE A 85 3.40 12.44 3.65
CA ILE A 85 3.17 11.78 4.94
C ILE A 85 4.32 10.80 5.26
N ALA A 86 4.74 9.99 4.29
CA ALA A 86 5.87 9.07 4.47
C ALA A 86 7.18 9.82 4.79
N CYS A 87 7.43 10.96 4.14
CA CYS A 87 8.58 11.82 4.42
C CYS A 87 8.52 12.39 5.85
N PHE A 88 7.36 12.89 6.29
CA PHE A 88 7.16 13.36 7.66
C PHE A 88 7.40 12.28 8.71
N ILE A 89 6.91 11.05 8.47
CA ILE A 89 7.17 9.91 9.36
C ILE A 89 8.68 9.62 9.41
N PHE A 90 9.36 9.62 8.27
CA PHE A 90 10.81 9.38 8.21
C PHE A 90 11.61 10.44 8.98
N LEU A 91 11.25 11.72 8.83
CA LEU A 91 11.85 12.81 9.61
C LEU A 91 11.62 12.62 11.11
N MET A 92 10.41 12.22 11.53
CA MET A 92 10.11 11.95 12.95
C MET A 92 10.94 10.78 13.50
N VAL A 93 11.16 9.73 12.72
CA VAL A 93 12.04 8.60 13.09
C VAL A 93 13.49 9.07 13.23
N ALA A 94 13.97 9.93 12.32
CA ALA A 94 15.32 10.49 12.42
C ALA A 94 15.50 11.32 13.71
N GLU A 95 14.55 12.22 14.02
CA GLU A 95 14.57 13.02 15.25
C GLU A 95 14.53 12.17 16.54
N PHE A 96 13.80 11.05 16.51
CA PHE A 96 13.79 10.09 17.62
C PHE A 96 15.18 9.50 17.88
N GLU A 97 15.87 9.04 16.84
CA GLU A 97 17.24 8.50 16.95
C GLU A 97 18.21 9.55 17.50
N TYR A 98 18.14 10.80 17.00
CA TYR A 98 18.97 11.91 17.52
C TYR A 98 18.68 12.19 19.01
N THR A 99 17.42 12.15 19.43
CA THR A 99 17.03 12.40 20.83
C THR A 99 17.51 11.28 21.76
N VAL A 100 17.37 10.02 21.34
CA VAL A 100 17.84 8.85 22.11
C VAL A 100 19.36 8.85 22.20
N PHE A 101 20.05 9.08 21.08
CA PHE A 101 21.51 9.14 21.04
C PHE A 101 22.07 10.24 21.94
N THR A 102 21.50 11.44 21.85
CA THR A 102 21.92 12.58 22.67
C THR A 102 21.70 12.30 24.15
N ARG A 103 20.57 11.70 24.53
CA ARG A 103 20.29 11.32 25.93
C ARG A 103 21.26 10.27 26.45
N LEU A 104 21.59 9.26 25.64
CA LEU A 104 22.60 8.25 26.00
C LEU A 104 23.99 8.88 26.13
N PHE A 105 24.36 9.79 25.22
CA PHE A 105 25.63 10.50 25.27
C PHE A 105 25.74 11.35 26.55
N TYR A 106 24.71 12.11 26.92
CA TYR A 106 24.68 12.85 28.18
C TYR A 106 24.71 11.94 29.42
N PHE A 107 24.05 10.78 29.39
CA PHE A 107 24.09 9.82 30.50
C PHE A 107 25.48 9.18 30.68
N VAL A 108 26.19 8.91 29.58
CA VAL A 108 27.53 8.31 29.60
C VAL A 108 28.63 9.34 29.89
N VAL A 109 28.54 10.55 29.31
CA VAL A 109 29.56 11.60 29.43
C VAL A 109 29.32 12.51 30.63
N GLY A 110 28.06 12.77 31.00
CA GLY A 110 27.67 13.61 32.13
C GLY A 110 27.41 12.84 33.43
N GLY A 111 27.71 11.53 33.47
CA GLY A 111 27.58 10.67 34.65
C GLY A 111 28.79 10.72 35.60
N GLN A 112 29.41 11.88 35.77
CA GLN A 112 30.36 12.20 36.86
C GLN A 112 29.75 13.27 37.77
#